data_AF-A0A1V5B9Z8-F1
#
_entry.id   AF-A0A1V5B9Z8-F1
#
_cell.length_a   1.000
_cell.length_b   1.000
_cell.length_c   1.000
_cell.angle_alpha   90.00
_cell.angle_beta   90.00
_cell.angle_gamma   90.00
#
_symmetry.space_group_name_H-M   'P 1'
#
loop_
_entity.id
_entity.type
_entity.pdbx_description
1 polymer ?
#
loop_
_entity_poly.entity_id
_entity_poly.type
_entity_poly.pdbx_seq_one_letter_code
_entity_poly.pdbx_strand_id
1 'polypeptide(L)'
;MLIMGKNSQFHLNDEEKLVLYAIGAVDNSPLKSRIKIQKLMFLISNVFKDFQGLLHFEPHLFGPYSETLDNVLESLIRLGYVQTIGSNFRLTKSGLNAYSSLKPKPELARVIDDFKRFLNDLNDEEVLAFVYVSYPKYISESVKWDELKPRRKDFAISLFRRNKVSFSKAAEIAGLTPVEFDILLKNKNIRWRE
;
A
#
# COMPACT_ATOMS: atom_id res chain seq x y z
N MET A 1 13.10 4.99 19.59
CA MET A 1 12.57 3.62 19.55
C MET A 1 13.19 2.95 18.35
N LEU A 2 14.08 1.98 18.52
CA LEU A 2 14.80 1.37 17.39
C LEU A 2 13.86 0.43 16.62
N ILE A 3 13.40 0.88 15.45
CA ILE A 3 12.50 0.13 14.56
C ILE A 3 13.23 -1.06 13.93
N MET A 4 14.52 -0.89 13.69
CA MET A 4 15.44 -1.91 13.19
C MET A 4 16.76 -1.76 13.93
N GLY A 5 17.44 -2.86 14.26
CA GLY A 5 18.66 -2.86 15.07
C GLY A 5 19.71 -1.85 14.60
N LYS A 6 20.53 -1.33 15.53
CA LYS A 6 21.65 -0.43 15.18
C LYS A 6 22.60 -1.16 14.25
N ASN A 7 22.80 -0.64 13.04
CA ASN A 7 23.84 -1.12 12.13
C ASN A 7 24.75 0.05 11.76
N SER A 8 26.02 -0.03 12.14
CA SER A 8 27.00 1.06 12.09
C SER A 8 27.56 1.32 10.69
N GLN A 9 27.20 0.51 9.69
CA GLN A 9 27.75 0.58 8.33
C GLN A 9 26.94 1.48 7.39
N PHE A 10 25.64 1.68 7.66
CA PHE A 10 24.76 2.52 6.84
C PHE A 10 24.08 3.57 7.73
N HIS A 11 24.38 4.85 7.50
CA HIS A 11 23.79 5.97 8.23
C HIS A 11 22.37 6.28 7.72
N LEU A 12 21.43 5.36 7.97
CA LEU A 12 20.01 5.57 7.69
C LEU A 12 19.26 5.90 8.99
N ASN A 13 18.33 6.85 8.92
CA ASN A 13 17.37 7.08 9.99
C ASN A 13 16.28 5.98 10.00
N ASP A 14 15.38 6.02 10.97
CA ASP A 14 14.42 4.94 11.18
C ASP A 14 13.32 4.92 10.09
N GLU A 15 12.96 6.07 9.55
CA GLU A 15 12.05 6.23 8.41
C GLU A 15 12.65 5.66 7.12
N GLU A 16 13.90 5.99 6.83
CA GLU A 16 14.66 5.50 5.68
C GLU A 16 14.83 3.98 5.75
N LYS A 17 15.15 3.41 6.92
CA LYS A 17 15.23 1.95 7.09
C LYS A 17 13.89 1.29 6.81
N LEU A 18 12.80 1.84 7.33
CA LEU A 18 11.46 1.30 7.13
C LEU A 18 11.06 1.31 5.64
N VAL A 19 11.26 2.45 4.96
CA VAL A 19 10.92 2.61 3.54
C VAL A 19 11.83 1.75 2.65
N LEU A 20 13.13 1.72 2.93
CA LEU A 20 14.09 0.86 2.21
C LEU A 20 13.70 -0.61 2.35
N TYR A 21 13.34 -1.05 3.56
CA TYR A 21 12.88 -2.42 3.80
C TYR A 21 11.61 -2.75 3.01
N ALA A 22 10.61 -1.87 3.01
CA ALA A 22 9.39 -2.06 2.24
C ALA A 22 9.65 -2.13 0.71
N ILE A 23 10.59 -1.35 0.19
CA ILE A 23 10.97 -1.43 -1.23
C ILE A 23 11.72 -2.74 -1.55
N GLY A 24 12.54 -3.26 -0.64
CA GLY A 24 13.27 -4.53 -0.82
C GLY A 24 12.47 -5.80 -0.56
N ALA A 25 11.36 -5.70 0.17
CA ALA A 25 10.48 -6.82 0.51
C ALA A 25 9.96 -7.59 -0.72
N VAL A 26 9.44 -8.81 -0.52
CA VAL A 26 8.89 -9.64 -1.62
C VAL A 26 9.92 -9.83 -2.75
N ASP A 27 11.05 -10.45 -2.43
CA ASP A 27 12.11 -10.81 -3.39
C ASP A 27 12.60 -9.62 -4.25
N ASN A 28 12.68 -8.42 -3.66
CA ASN A 28 13.02 -7.16 -4.35
C ASN A 28 12.13 -6.86 -5.57
N SER A 29 10.87 -7.32 -5.54
CA SER A 29 9.87 -6.93 -6.53
C SER A 29 9.62 -5.42 -6.44
N PRO A 30 9.45 -4.73 -7.60
CA PRO A 30 9.30 -3.28 -7.62
C PRO A 30 7.98 -2.86 -6.98
N LEU A 31 7.96 -1.70 -6.34
CA LEU A 31 6.72 -0.98 -6.11
C LEU A 31 6.40 -0.16 -7.35
N LYS A 32 5.24 -0.43 -7.97
CA LYS A 32 4.97 -0.05 -9.36
C LYS A 32 4.48 1.39 -9.57
N SER A 33 4.24 2.14 -8.49
CA SER A 33 3.79 3.53 -8.54
C SER A 33 4.02 4.24 -7.20
N ARG A 34 4.05 5.57 -7.22
CA ARG A 34 4.07 6.39 -6.00
C ARG A 34 2.82 6.17 -5.14
N ILE A 35 1.66 5.98 -5.77
CA ILE A 35 0.40 5.64 -5.09
C ILE A 35 0.59 4.38 -4.24
N LYS A 36 1.17 3.32 -4.79
CA LYS A 36 1.38 2.07 -4.06
C LYS A 36 2.32 2.22 -2.88
N ILE A 37 3.39 3.02 -3.00
CA ILE A 37 4.30 3.26 -1.86
C ILE A 37 3.58 4.01 -0.75
N GLN A 38 2.89 5.10 -1.09
CA GLN A 38 2.10 5.89 -0.14
C GLN A 38 1.06 5.00 0.57
N LYS A 39 0.34 4.14 -0.17
CA LYS A 39 -0.69 3.26 0.42
C LYS A 39 -0.10 2.10 1.21
N LEU A 40 1.02 1.54 0.78
CA LEU A 40 1.73 0.50 1.53
C LEU A 40 2.12 1.03 2.91
N MET A 41 2.81 2.17 2.94
CA MET A 41 3.27 2.76 4.20
C MET A 41 2.13 3.23 5.09
N PHE A 42 1.04 3.72 4.50
CA PHE A 42 -0.18 4.03 5.23
C PHE A 42 -0.83 2.79 5.86
N LEU A 43 -0.95 1.68 5.13
CA LEU A 43 -1.52 0.44 5.69
C LEU A 43 -0.66 -0.11 6.83
N ILE A 44 0.68 -0.09 6.66
CA ILE A 44 1.63 -0.50 7.69
C ILE A 44 1.49 0.37 8.95
N SER A 45 1.34 1.70 8.81
CA SER A 45 1.18 2.60 9.97
C SER A 45 -0.17 2.44 10.68
N ASN A 46 -1.21 1.94 10.02
CA ASN A 46 -2.47 1.60 10.68
C ASN A 46 -2.37 0.31 11.50
N VAL A 47 -1.47 -0.62 11.14
CA VAL A 47 -1.20 -1.83 11.93
C VAL A 47 -0.27 -1.53 13.11
N PHE A 48 0.81 -0.79 12.86
CA PHE A 48 1.82 -0.46 13.86
C PHE A 48 1.74 1.04 14.21
N LYS A 49 1.03 1.37 15.30
CA LYS A 49 0.78 2.76 15.75
C LYS A 49 2.05 3.58 15.95
N ASP A 50 3.12 2.90 16.35
CA ASP A 50 4.50 3.38 16.44
C ASP A 50 5.00 4.10 15.18
N PHE A 51 4.43 3.81 14.01
CA PHE A 51 4.80 4.44 12.74
C PHE A 51 3.89 5.59 12.31
N GLN A 52 2.74 5.79 12.99
CA GLN A 52 1.86 6.92 12.69
C GLN A 52 2.55 8.26 12.97
N GLY A 53 3.37 8.30 14.04
CA GLY A 53 4.17 9.49 14.38
C GLY A 53 5.40 9.71 13.49
N LEU A 54 5.85 8.70 12.74
CA LEU A 54 7.06 8.80 11.91
C LEU A 54 6.76 9.38 10.53
N LEU A 55 5.72 8.86 9.88
CA LEU A 55 5.43 9.23 8.51
C LEU A 55 4.34 10.28 8.40
N HIS A 56 3.45 10.42 9.38
CA HIS A 56 2.34 11.39 9.40
C HIS A 56 1.49 11.41 8.11
N PHE A 57 0.30 10.82 8.16
CA PHE A 57 -0.61 10.76 7.02
C PHE A 57 -1.83 11.66 7.19
N GLU A 58 -2.10 12.46 6.16
CA GLU A 58 -3.24 13.38 6.08
C GLU A 58 -4.10 13.13 4.82
N PRO A 59 -5.38 13.57 4.81
CA PRO A 59 -6.21 13.54 3.60
C PRO A 59 -5.61 14.40 2.48
N HIS A 60 -5.63 13.88 1.26
CA HIS A 60 -5.11 14.56 0.06
C HIS A 60 -5.86 14.09 -1.20
N LEU A 61 -5.50 14.62 -2.38
CA LEU A 61 -6.12 14.34 -3.68
C LEU A 61 -6.31 12.85 -3.98
N PHE A 62 -5.34 12.02 -3.59
CA PHE A 62 -5.34 10.56 -3.80
C PHE A 62 -5.57 9.78 -2.49
N GLY A 63 -6.21 10.39 -1.49
CA GLY A 63 -6.41 9.80 -0.16
C GLY A 63 -5.22 10.02 0.77
N PRO A 64 -4.93 9.08 1.69
CA PRO A 64 -3.91 9.29 2.72
C PRO A 64 -2.54 9.51 2.10
N TYR A 65 -1.91 10.63 2.44
CA TYR A 65 -0.64 11.06 1.87
C TYR A 65 0.31 11.51 2.98
N SER A 66 1.60 11.28 2.75
CA SER A 66 2.68 11.68 3.65
C SER A 66 3.75 12.41 2.85
N GLU A 67 3.95 13.70 3.14
CA GLU A 67 5.07 14.48 2.60
C GLU A 67 6.40 13.97 3.13
N THR A 68 6.45 13.54 4.40
CA THR A 68 7.64 12.92 5.01
C THR A 68 8.10 11.69 4.22
N LEU A 69 7.17 10.85 3.76
CA LEU A 69 7.50 9.69 2.94
C LEU A 69 8.10 10.08 1.58
N ASP A 70 7.59 11.14 0.96
CA ASP A 70 8.15 11.65 -0.29
C ASP A 70 9.58 12.17 -0.07
N ASN A 71 9.83 12.91 1.00
CA ASN A 71 11.17 13.36 1.39
C ASN A 71 12.14 12.18 1.67
N VAL A 72 11.66 11.12 2.32
CA VAL A 72 12.45 9.90 2.59
C VAL A 72 12.79 9.18 1.29
N LEU A 73 11.83 9.05 0.36
CA LEU A 73 12.08 8.44 -0.95
C LEU A 73 13.11 9.23 -1.74
N GLU A 74 13.02 10.56 -1.76
CA GLU A 74 13.99 11.43 -2.42
C GLU A 74 15.39 11.30 -1.79
N SER A 75 15.47 11.20 -0.46
CA SER A 75 16.73 10.94 0.24
C SER A 75 17.34 9.60 -0.20
N LEU A 76 16.57 8.51 -0.18
CA LEU A 76 17.03 7.18 -0.57
C LEU A 76 17.47 7.10 -2.03
N ILE A 77 16.82 7.87 -2.92
CA ILE A 77 17.21 7.99 -4.34
C ILE A 77 18.53 8.76 -4.46
N ARG A 78 18.65 9.92 -3.80
CA ARG A 78 19.85 10.76 -3.83
C ARG A 78 21.07 10.05 -3.25
N LEU A 79 20.87 9.24 -2.21
CA LEU A 79 21.91 8.39 -1.60
C LEU A 79 22.26 7.16 -2.46
N GLY A 80 21.54 6.92 -3.55
CA GLY A 80 21.79 5.82 -4.47
C GLY A 80 21.36 4.46 -3.94
N TYR A 81 20.49 4.38 -2.93
CA TYR A 81 19.92 3.12 -2.44
C TYR A 81 18.70 2.68 -3.23
N VAL A 82 17.92 3.63 -3.75
CA VAL A 82 16.73 3.39 -4.57
C VAL A 82 16.93 4.01 -5.95
N GLN A 83 16.42 3.35 -6.98
CA GLN A 83 16.35 3.87 -8.34
C GLN A 83 14.91 3.80 -8.87
N THR A 84 14.58 4.74 -9.75
CA THR A 84 13.30 4.79 -10.46
C THR A 84 13.47 4.36 -11.91
N ILE A 85 12.69 3.39 -12.38
CA ILE A 85 12.59 3.01 -13.80
C ILE A 85 11.13 3.17 -14.22
N GLY A 86 10.83 4.25 -14.95
CA GLY A 86 9.45 4.68 -15.16
C GLY A 86 8.78 4.99 -13.82
N SER A 87 7.62 4.39 -13.57
CA SER A 87 6.91 4.50 -12.27
C SER A 87 7.40 3.52 -11.20
N ASN A 88 8.33 2.62 -11.52
CA ASN A 88 8.77 1.56 -10.63
C ASN A 88 9.91 2.02 -9.72
N PHE A 89 9.82 1.71 -8.43
CA PHE A 89 10.87 1.91 -7.45
C PHE A 89 11.54 0.58 -7.11
N ARG A 90 12.87 0.54 -7.17
CA ARG A 90 13.69 -0.66 -6.95
C ARG A 90 14.93 -0.32 -6.13
N LEU A 91 15.41 -1.28 -5.37
CA LEU A 91 16.71 -1.15 -4.73
C LEU A 91 17.83 -1.24 -5.77
N THR A 92 18.86 -0.39 -5.62
CA THR A 92 20.13 -0.54 -6.34
C THR A 92 20.96 -1.66 -5.69
N LYS A 93 22.16 -1.92 -6.22
CA LYS A 93 23.13 -2.81 -5.55
C LYS A 93 23.48 -2.34 -4.13
N SER A 94 23.66 -1.03 -3.94
CA SER A 94 23.92 -0.45 -2.61
C SER A 94 22.69 -0.61 -1.71
N GLY A 95 21.49 -0.37 -2.25
CA GLY A 95 20.22 -0.56 -1.54
C GLY A 95 20.02 -2.00 -1.07
N LEU A 96 20.36 -2.98 -1.91
CA LEU A 96 20.28 -4.41 -1.56
C LEU A 96 21.22 -4.79 -0.41
N ASN A 97 22.43 -4.23 -0.39
CA ASN A 97 23.36 -4.44 0.72
C ASN A 97 22.81 -3.86 2.03
N ALA A 98 22.32 -2.62 1.99
CA ALA A 98 21.70 -1.97 3.13
C ALA A 98 20.46 -2.74 3.60
N TYR A 99 19.57 -3.15 2.69
CA TYR A 99 18.39 -3.97 2.95
C TYR A 99 18.73 -5.29 3.66
N SER A 100 19.74 -6.02 3.16
CA SER A 100 20.13 -7.32 3.70
C SER A 100 20.67 -7.23 5.14
N SER A 101 21.17 -6.05 5.50
CA SER A 101 21.65 -5.71 6.83
C SER A 101 20.53 -5.37 7.83
N LEU A 102 19.31 -5.09 7.33
CA LEU A 102 18.15 -4.78 8.16
C LEU A 102 17.54 -6.07 8.72
N LYS A 103 17.19 -6.04 10.01
CA LYS A 103 16.57 -7.15 10.73
C LYS A 103 15.31 -6.64 11.45
N PRO A 104 14.18 -6.45 10.74
CA PRO A 104 12.93 -6.10 11.40
C PRO A 104 12.38 -7.27 12.21
N LYS A 105 11.44 -6.96 13.10
CA LYS A 105 10.66 -7.99 13.79
C LYS A 105 9.92 -8.87 12.77
N PRO A 106 9.81 -10.20 12.98
CA PRO A 106 9.16 -11.10 12.03
C PRO A 106 7.72 -10.71 11.66
N GLU A 107 6.97 -10.17 12.62
CA GLU A 107 5.61 -9.68 12.40
C GLU A 107 5.57 -8.50 11.42
N LEU A 108 6.46 -7.51 11.60
CA LEU A 108 6.58 -6.37 10.69
C LEU A 108 6.94 -6.83 9.27
N ALA A 109 7.91 -7.73 9.15
CA ALA A 109 8.31 -8.28 7.85
C ALA A 109 7.13 -8.94 7.14
N ARG A 110 6.35 -9.78 7.84
CA ARG A 110 5.18 -10.45 7.29
C ARG A 110 4.11 -9.46 6.82
N VAL A 111 3.78 -8.46 7.64
CA VAL A 111 2.78 -7.44 7.29
C VAL A 111 3.21 -6.63 6.05
N ILE A 112 4.49 -6.27 5.96
CA ILE A 112 5.05 -5.58 4.79
C ILE A 112 4.93 -6.46 3.55
N ASP A 113 5.32 -7.73 3.64
CA ASP A 113 5.23 -8.67 2.52
C ASP A 113 3.78 -8.86 2.04
N ASP A 114 2.84 -9.08 2.97
CA ASP A 114 1.43 -9.32 2.67
C ASP A 114 0.80 -8.12 1.97
N PHE A 115 0.99 -6.90 2.51
CA PHE A 115 0.45 -5.70 1.87
C PHE A 115 1.15 -5.37 0.55
N LYS A 116 2.46 -5.59 0.45
CA LYS A 116 3.17 -5.36 -0.81
C LYS A 116 2.71 -6.30 -1.91
N ARG A 117 2.53 -7.60 -1.62
CA ARG A 117 1.98 -8.59 -2.55
C ARG A 117 0.57 -8.18 -2.98
N PHE A 118 -0.29 -7.87 -2.02
CA PHE A 118 -1.65 -7.40 -2.28
C PHE A 118 -1.66 -6.18 -3.21
N LEU A 119 -0.96 -5.10 -2.87
CA LEU A 119 -0.96 -3.86 -3.66
C LEU A 119 -0.32 -4.02 -5.04
N ASN A 120 0.68 -4.90 -5.21
CA ASN A 120 1.33 -5.11 -6.49
C ASN A 120 0.46 -5.85 -7.52
N ASP A 121 -0.56 -6.58 -7.06
CA ASP A 121 -1.55 -7.29 -7.88
C ASP A 121 -2.75 -6.42 -8.30
N LEU A 122 -2.94 -5.28 -7.64
CA LEU A 122 -3.99 -4.31 -7.95
C LEU A 122 -3.46 -3.25 -8.92
N ASN A 123 -4.33 -2.67 -9.75
CA ASN A 123 -4.00 -1.39 -10.41
C ASN A 123 -4.19 -0.21 -9.43
N ASP A 124 -3.69 0.97 -9.77
CA ASP A 124 -3.74 2.11 -8.85
C ASP A 124 -5.16 2.54 -8.49
N GLU A 125 -6.12 2.46 -9.42
CA GLU A 125 -7.52 2.77 -9.13
C GLU A 125 -8.16 1.78 -8.15
N GLU A 126 -7.84 0.49 -8.28
CA GLU A 126 -8.29 -0.56 -7.37
C GLU A 126 -7.69 -0.39 -5.97
N VAL A 127 -6.40 -0.01 -5.89
CA VAL A 127 -5.75 0.34 -4.62
C VAL A 127 -6.49 1.49 -3.95
N LEU A 128 -6.79 2.55 -4.70
CA LEU A 128 -7.49 3.72 -4.19
C LEU A 128 -8.91 3.38 -3.74
N ALA A 129 -9.68 2.64 -4.54
CA ALA A 129 -11.02 2.20 -4.18
C ALA A 129 -11.04 1.39 -2.87
N PHE A 130 -10.07 0.48 -2.70
CA PHE A 130 -9.90 -0.27 -1.46
C PHE A 130 -9.59 0.64 -0.26
N VAL A 131 -8.65 1.58 -0.42
CA VAL A 131 -8.23 2.48 0.65
C VAL A 131 -9.33 3.46 1.06
N TYR A 132 -10.04 4.07 0.11
CA TYR A 132 -11.12 5.01 0.42
C TYR A 132 -12.24 4.36 1.24
N VAL A 133 -12.67 3.17 0.82
CA VAL A 133 -13.73 2.45 1.52
C VAL A 133 -13.28 2.01 2.91
N SER A 134 -12.03 1.55 3.03
CA SER A 134 -11.50 1.08 4.32
C SER A 134 -11.16 2.23 5.27
N TYR A 135 -10.88 3.43 4.76
CA TYR A 135 -10.46 4.60 5.53
C TYR A 135 -11.15 5.89 5.04
N PRO A 136 -12.47 6.00 5.21
CA PRO A 136 -13.27 7.09 4.62
C PRO A 136 -12.89 8.48 5.11
N LYS A 137 -12.25 8.59 6.28
CA LYS A 137 -11.75 9.86 6.82
C LYS A 137 -10.70 10.55 5.93
N TYR A 138 -10.08 9.82 4.99
CA TYR A 138 -9.10 10.37 4.05
C TYR A 138 -9.71 10.75 2.69
N ILE A 139 -11.04 10.72 2.56
CA ILE A 139 -11.74 11.07 1.31
C ILE A 139 -11.97 12.59 1.19
N SER A 140 -11.98 13.36 2.28
CA SER A 140 -12.49 14.75 2.29
C SER A 140 -11.89 15.66 1.20
N GLU A 141 -10.60 15.50 0.93
CA GLU A 141 -9.85 16.28 -0.08
C GLU A 141 -9.65 15.53 -1.41
N SER A 142 -10.28 14.36 -1.57
CA SER A 142 -9.98 13.45 -2.67
C SER A 142 -10.86 13.70 -3.90
N VAL A 143 -10.34 14.50 -4.83
CA VAL A 143 -10.88 14.63 -6.20
C VAL A 143 -10.97 13.25 -6.88
N LYS A 144 -9.99 12.37 -6.63
CA LYS A 144 -9.94 11.07 -7.29
C LYS A 144 -11.09 10.14 -6.84
N TRP A 145 -11.65 10.31 -5.65
CA TRP A 145 -12.77 9.47 -5.24
C TRP A 145 -14.02 9.72 -6.08
N ASP A 146 -14.32 10.96 -6.42
CA ASP A 146 -15.49 11.30 -7.24
C ASP A 146 -15.42 10.67 -8.64
N GLU A 147 -14.23 10.55 -9.21
CA GLU A 147 -13.99 9.85 -10.47
C GLU A 147 -14.18 8.32 -10.35
N LEU A 148 -13.75 7.73 -9.23
CA LEU A 148 -13.75 6.28 -9.04
C LEU A 148 -15.08 5.73 -8.52
N LYS A 149 -15.82 6.53 -7.75
CA LYS A 149 -17.07 6.14 -7.08
C LYS A 149 -18.13 5.61 -8.05
N PRO A 150 -18.34 6.16 -9.27
CA PRO A 150 -19.26 5.57 -10.25
C PRO A 150 -18.88 4.14 -10.68
N ARG A 151 -17.59 3.81 -10.66
CA ARG A 151 -17.03 2.50 -11.07
C ARG A 151 -16.79 1.54 -9.90
N ARG A 152 -17.15 1.93 -8.66
CA ARG A 152 -16.87 1.15 -7.43
C ARG A 152 -17.39 -0.29 -7.47
N LYS A 153 -18.51 -0.53 -8.16
CA LYS A 153 -19.08 -1.88 -8.36
C LYS A 153 -18.17 -2.76 -9.21
N ASP A 154 -17.57 -2.20 -10.27
CA ASP A 154 -16.66 -2.95 -11.14
C ASP A 154 -15.36 -3.31 -10.42
N PHE A 155 -14.81 -2.37 -9.62
CA PHE A 155 -13.65 -2.65 -8.77
C PHE A 155 -13.96 -3.75 -7.74
N ALA A 156 -15.11 -3.67 -7.06
CA ALA A 156 -15.53 -4.70 -6.11
C ALA A 156 -15.60 -6.09 -6.75
N ILE A 157 -16.24 -6.19 -7.92
CA ILE A 157 -16.35 -7.46 -8.66
C ILE A 157 -14.96 -7.96 -9.09
N SER A 158 -14.11 -7.09 -9.65
CA SER A 158 -12.74 -7.44 -10.07
C SER A 158 -11.91 -7.99 -8.90
N LEU A 159 -11.93 -7.31 -7.76
CA LEU A 159 -11.20 -7.71 -6.56
C LEU A 159 -11.73 -9.02 -5.99
N PHE A 160 -13.05 -9.19 -5.93
CA PHE A 160 -13.68 -10.40 -5.44
C PHE A 160 -13.37 -11.62 -6.32
N ARG A 161 -13.56 -11.51 -7.64
CA ARG A 161 -13.30 -12.61 -8.59
C ARG A 161 -11.84 -13.07 -8.59
N ARG A 162 -10.91 -12.18 -8.24
CA ARG A 162 -9.48 -12.48 -8.13
C ARG A 162 -9.05 -12.91 -6.71
N ASN A 163 -10.01 -13.19 -5.82
CA ASN A 163 -9.79 -13.56 -4.42
C ASN A 163 -8.91 -12.55 -3.65
N LYS A 164 -8.98 -11.26 -4.02
CA LYS A 164 -8.19 -10.19 -3.37
C LYS A 164 -8.88 -9.63 -2.14
N VAL A 165 -10.20 -9.75 -2.07
CA VAL A 165 -11.00 -9.31 -0.93
C VAL A 165 -12.07 -10.34 -0.61
N SER A 166 -12.52 -10.39 0.64
CA SER A 166 -13.66 -11.21 1.05
C SER A 166 -14.95 -10.71 0.41
N PHE A 167 -15.99 -11.56 0.39
CA PHE A 167 -17.32 -11.16 -0.09
C PHE A 167 -17.85 -9.91 0.62
N SER A 168 -17.76 -9.87 1.96
CA SER A 168 -18.23 -8.73 2.75
C SER A 168 -17.47 -7.45 2.41
N LYS A 169 -16.14 -7.54 2.23
CA LYS A 169 -15.33 -6.38 1.84
C LYS A 169 -15.62 -5.94 0.39
N ALA A 170 -15.93 -6.88 -0.51
CA ALA A 170 -16.37 -6.53 -1.86
C ALA A 170 -17.71 -5.79 -1.86
N ALA A 171 -18.69 -6.23 -1.06
CA ALA A 171 -19.96 -5.55 -0.90
C ALA A 171 -19.76 -4.11 -0.37
N GLU A 172 -18.91 -3.95 0.64
CA GLU A 172 -18.51 -2.65 1.19
C GLU A 172 -17.88 -1.75 0.11
N ILE A 173 -16.95 -2.29 -0.69
CA ILE A 173 -16.35 -1.55 -1.81
C ILE A 173 -17.39 -1.16 -2.85
N ALA A 174 -18.35 -2.03 -3.15
CA ALA A 174 -19.45 -1.76 -4.07
C ALA A 174 -20.44 -0.70 -3.53
N GLY A 175 -20.44 -0.44 -2.22
CA GLY A 175 -21.41 0.43 -1.57
C GLY A 175 -22.77 -0.22 -1.44
N LEU A 176 -22.77 -1.53 -1.26
CA LEU A 176 -23.94 -2.38 -1.22
C LEU A 176 -23.93 -3.20 0.08
N THR A 177 -25.12 -3.55 0.54
CA THR A 177 -25.26 -4.62 1.53
C THR A 177 -24.80 -5.97 0.95
N PRO A 178 -24.46 -6.96 1.79
CA PRO A 178 -24.15 -8.31 1.32
C PRO A 178 -25.24 -8.92 0.41
N VAL A 179 -26.52 -8.63 0.67
CA VAL A 179 -27.65 -9.12 -0.12
C VAL A 179 -27.69 -8.47 -1.50
N GLU A 180 -27.57 -7.14 -1.57
CA GLU A 180 -27.55 -6.42 -2.84
C GLU A 180 -26.34 -6.78 -3.70
N PHE A 181 -25.19 -7.04 -3.07
CA PHE A 181 -24.00 -7.48 -3.79
C PHE A 181 -24.17 -8.89 -4.36
N ASP A 182 -24.82 -9.81 -3.64
CA ASP A 182 -25.16 -11.14 -4.18
C ASP A 182 -26.09 -11.03 -5.42
N ILE A 183 -27.12 -10.18 -5.35
CA ILE A 183 -28.01 -9.90 -6.48
C ILE A 183 -27.22 -9.31 -7.67
N LEU A 184 -26.31 -8.37 -7.41
CA LEU A 184 -25.44 -7.80 -8.45
C LEU A 184 -24.61 -8.87 -9.16
N LEU A 185 -24.01 -9.81 -8.41
CA LEU A 185 -23.22 -10.89 -8.98
C LEU A 185 -24.09 -11.83 -9.83
N LYS A 186 -25.27 -12.22 -9.33
CA LYS A 186 -26.24 -13.05 -10.07
C LYS A 186 -26.67 -12.39 -11.39
N ASN A 187 -26.99 -11.10 -11.37
CA ASN A 187 -27.36 -10.34 -12.57
C ASN A 187 -26.23 -10.25 -13.61
N LYS A 188 -24.97 -10.40 -13.17
CA LYS A 188 -23.79 -10.46 -14.04
C LYS A 188 -23.35 -11.90 -14.37
N ASN A 189 -24.18 -12.91 -14.06
CA ASN A 189 -23.88 -14.33 -14.25
C ASN A 189 -22.59 -14.80 -13.54
N ILE A 190 -22.24 -14.18 -12.41
CA ILE A 190 -21.09 -14.55 -11.59
C ILE A 190 -21.58 -15.45 -10.45
N ARG A 191 -21.23 -16.74 -10.52
CA ARG A 191 -21.49 -17.71 -9.45
C ARG A 191 -20.34 -17.70 -8.46
N TRP A 192 -20.67 -17.70 -7.16
CA TRP A 192 -19.67 -17.62 -6.09
C TRP A 192 -20.05 -18.44 -4.84
N ARG A 193 -21.27 -18.96 -4.79
CA ARG A 193 -21.72 -20.02 -3.87
C ARG A 193 -22.38 -21.10 -4.74
N GLU A 194 -22.14 -22.35 -4.38
CA GLU A 194 -22.83 -23.51 -4.96
C GLU A 194 -24.30 -23.52 -4.53
#